data_AF-A0A1B6FIN9-F1
#
_entry.id   AF-A0A1B6FIN9-F1
#
_cell.length_a   1.000
_cell.length_b   1.000
_cell.length_c   1.000
_cell.angle_alpha   90.00
_cell.angle_beta   90.00
_cell.angle_gamma   90.00
#
_symmetry.space_group_name_H-M   'P 1'
#
loop_
_entity.id
_entity.type
_entity.pdbx_description
1 polymer ?
#
loop_
_entity_poly.entity_id
_entity_poly.type
_entity_poly.pdbx_seq_one_letter_code
_entity_poly.pdbx_strand_id
1 'polypeptide(L)'
;LLVSGAVSCPPYSRPERLAPIRNIARCNLQMVKQDLQRGAIQIDCDSKDVEGVFSSFSNQLSSIVKSHSPWKRVGKPIFPKWFTRELKDLVVLKKTLHKKYKTTLDLGDYQA
;
A
#
# COMPACT_ATOMS: atom_id res chain seq x y z
N LEU A 1 9.88 19.20 41.86
CA LEU A 1 9.28 17.85 41.91
C LEU A 1 8.40 17.68 40.68
N LEU A 2 8.58 16.56 39.99
CA LEU A 2 8.30 16.35 38.57
C LEU A 2 6.79 16.35 38.24
N VAL A 3 6.44 17.06 37.16
CA VAL A 3 5.13 16.99 36.51
C VAL A 3 5.00 15.62 35.84
N SER A 4 4.21 14.73 36.45
CA SER A 4 3.77 13.47 35.84
C SER A 4 2.75 13.77 34.75
N GLY A 5 3.24 14.08 33.55
CA GLY A 5 2.43 14.06 32.34
C GLY A 5 2.26 12.62 31.87
N ALA A 6 1.16 11.97 32.26
CA ALA A 6 0.77 10.69 31.68
C ALA A 6 0.35 10.94 30.22
N VAL A 7 1.30 10.81 29.29
CA VAL A 7 1.01 10.82 27.85
C VAL A 7 0.32 9.50 27.55
N SER A 8 -1.02 9.55 27.52
CA SER A 8 -1.86 8.44 27.08
C SER A 8 -1.54 8.14 25.62
N CYS A 9 -0.76 7.10 25.37
CA CYS A 9 -0.53 6.60 24.03
C CYS A 9 -1.84 5.98 23.51
N PRO A 10 -2.36 6.38 22.35
CA PRO A 10 -3.54 5.77 21.78
C PRO A 10 -3.30 4.27 21.57
N PRO A 11 -4.32 3.42 21.74
CA PRO A 11 -4.19 1.98 21.55
C PRO A 11 -3.64 1.70 20.15
N TYR A 12 -2.69 0.76 20.05
CA TYR A 12 -2.22 0.23 18.78
C TYR A 12 -3.38 -0.46 18.07
N SER A 13 -4.15 0.30 17.30
CA SER A 13 -5.21 -0.23 16.45
C SER A 13 -4.59 -1.25 15.49
N ARG A 14 -5.22 -2.43 15.42
CA ARG A 14 -4.92 -3.46 14.43
C ARG A 14 -4.80 -2.79 13.05
N PRO A 15 -3.76 -3.07 12.24
CA PRO A 15 -3.63 -2.42 10.94
C PRO A 15 -4.89 -2.71 10.12
N GLU A 16 -5.68 -1.67 9.86
CA GLU A 16 -6.82 -1.73 8.96
C GLU A 16 -6.34 -2.30 7.63
N ARG A 17 -7.01 -3.35 7.15
CA ARG A 17 -6.72 -3.91 5.83
C ARG A 17 -7.06 -2.84 4.80
N LEU A 18 -6.04 -2.34 4.11
CA LEU A 18 -6.22 -1.28 3.14
C LEU A 18 -6.85 -1.81 1.86
N ALA A 19 -7.60 -0.93 1.21
CA ALA A 19 -8.15 -1.18 -0.10
C ALA A 19 -6.99 -1.54 -1.07
N PRO A 20 -7.11 -2.63 -1.83
CA PRO A 20 -6.13 -2.99 -2.83
C PRO A 20 -6.08 -1.88 -3.89
N ILE A 21 -4.87 -1.49 -4.32
CA ILE A 21 -4.66 -0.49 -5.37
C ILE A 21 -4.00 -1.18 -6.58
N ARG A 22 -4.37 -0.82 -7.80
CA ARG A 22 -3.74 -1.36 -9.02
C ARG A 22 -2.30 -0.85 -9.15
N ASN A 23 -1.37 -1.74 -9.45
CA ASN A 23 0.03 -1.42 -9.68
C ASN A 23 0.29 -1.14 -11.16
N ILE A 24 0.00 0.08 -11.59
CA ILE A 24 0.15 0.49 -13.00
C ILE A 24 1.61 0.37 -13.46
N ALA A 25 2.59 0.58 -12.57
CA ALA A 25 4.00 0.42 -12.89
C ALA A 25 4.40 -1.02 -13.24
N ARG A 26 3.53 -2.01 -12.94
CA ARG A 26 3.71 -3.43 -13.33
C ARG A 26 2.67 -3.89 -14.34
N CYS A 27 2.03 -2.96 -15.05
CA CYS A 27 1.08 -3.29 -16.12
C CYS A 27 1.78 -4.11 -17.22
N ASN A 28 1.12 -5.16 -17.69
CA ASN A 28 1.61 -5.93 -18.83
C ASN A 28 1.30 -5.20 -20.15
N LEU A 29 2.21 -4.32 -20.57
CA LEU A 29 2.05 -3.50 -21.78
C LEU A 29 1.95 -4.34 -23.08
N GLN A 30 2.55 -5.53 -23.11
CA GLN A 30 2.44 -6.42 -24.28
C GLN A 30 1.01 -6.90 -24.48
N MET A 31 0.34 -7.31 -23.40
CA MET A 31 -1.06 -7.73 -23.46
C MET A 31 -1.99 -6.55 -23.79
N VAL A 32 -1.75 -5.37 -23.20
CA VAL A 32 -2.50 -4.16 -23.55
C VAL A 32 -2.36 -3.85 -25.04
N LYS A 33 -1.14 -3.90 -25.58
CA LYS A 33 -0.90 -3.68 -27.02
C LYS A 33 -1.63 -4.72 -27.87
N GLN A 34 -1.61 -5.98 -27.47
CA GLN A 34 -2.29 -7.06 -28.19
C GLN A 34 -3.81 -6.83 -28.22
N ASP A 35 -4.41 -6.43 -27.11
CA ASP A 35 -5.84 -6.13 -27.04
C ASP A 35 -6.21 -4.91 -27.91
N LEU A 36 -5.38 -3.87 -27.89
CA LEU A 36 -5.56 -2.71 -28.76
C LEU A 36 -5.47 -3.10 -30.25
N GLN A 37 -4.50 -3.94 -30.63
CA GLN A 37 -4.36 -4.44 -32.01
C GLN A 37 -5.52 -5.33 -32.45
N ARG A 38 -6.19 -6.02 -31.51
CA ARG A 38 -7.38 -6.81 -31.76
C ARG A 38 -8.66 -5.98 -31.90
N GLY A 39 -8.58 -4.66 -31.75
CA GLY A 39 -9.75 -3.79 -31.80
C GLY A 39 -10.63 -3.91 -30.54
N ALA A 40 -10.02 -4.13 -29.37
CA ALA A 40 -10.76 -4.19 -28.10
C ALA A 40 -11.47 -2.88 -27.72
N ILE A 41 -11.11 -1.77 -28.37
CA ILE A 41 -11.78 -0.48 -28.20
C ILE A 41 -12.68 -0.25 -29.39
N GLN A 42 -13.97 -0.04 -29.12
CA GLN A 42 -14.94 0.37 -30.13
C GLN A 42 -15.26 1.85 -29.96
N ILE A 43 -15.03 2.62 -31.01
CA ILE A 43 -15.25 4.06 -31.06
C ILE A 43 -16.23 4.32 -32.20
N ASP A 44 -17.29 5.08 -31.91
CA ASP A 44 -18.15 5.62 -32.94
C ASP A 44 -17.53 6.92 -33.48
N CYS A 45 -17.01 6.86 -34.70
CA CYS A 45 -16.34 7.99 -35.36
C CYS A 45 -17.31 8.97 -36.02
N ASP A 46 -18.57 8.58 -36.20
CA ASP A 46 -19.59 9.39 -36.91
C ASP A 46 -20.41 10.27 -35.95
N SER A 47 -20.20 10.10 -34.64
CA SER A 47 -20.86 10.89 -33.61
C SER A 47 -20.39 12.35 -33.63
N LYS A 48 -21.35 13.27 -33.50
CA LYS A 48 -21.09 14.71 -33.32
C LYS A 48 -20.70 15.06 -31.88
N ASP A 49 -20.88 14.14 -30.94
CA ASP A 49 -20.54 14.31 -29.53
C ASP A 49 -19.10 13.84 -29.25
N VAL A 50 -18.15 14.72 -29.51
CA VAL A 50 -16.71 14.44 -29.35
C VAL A 50 -16.35 14.10 -27.90
N GLU A 51 -16.96 14.78 -26.92
CA GLU A 51 -16.62 14.61 -25.51
C GLU A 51 -17.12 13.25 -24.98
N GLY A 52 -18.33 12.86 -25.39
CA GLY A 52 -18.87 11.54 -25.08
C GLY A 52 -18.02 10.41 -25.68
N VAL A 53 -17.60 10.57 -26.95
CA VAL A 53 -16.72 9.61 -27.62
C VAL A 53 -15.36 9.51 -26.94
N PHE A 54 -14.74 10.63 -26.58
CA PHE A 54 -13.46 10.66 -25.88
C PHE A 54 -13.55 10.02 -24.48
N SER A 55 -14.63 10.30 -23.76
CA SER A 55 -14.90 9.69 -22.46
C SER A 55 -15.08 8.17 -22.58
N SER A 56 -15.82 7.70 -23.59
CA SER A 56 -15.99 6.28 -23.88
C SER A 56 -14.66 5.59 -24.19
N PHE A 57 -13.85 6.18 -25.09
CA PHE A 57 -12.50 5.72 -25.39
C PHE A 57 -11.63 5.60 -24.13
N SER A 58 -11.59 6.67 -23.33
CA SER A 58 -10.79 6.75 -22.11
C SER A 58 -11.20 5.69 -21.09
N ASN A 59 -12.51 5.44 -20.94
CA ASN A 59 -13.04 4.42 -20.05
C ASN A 59 -12.67 3.00 -20.50
N GLN A 60 -12.80 2.71 -21.80
CA GLN A 60 -12.43 1.42 -22.37
C GLN A 60 -10.93 1.17 -22.23
N LEU A 61 -10.09 2.14 -22.56
CA LEU A 61 -8.65 2.06 -22.38
C LEU A 61 -8.27 1.85 -20.90
N SER A 62 -8.88 2.62 -20.00
CA SER A 62 -8.68 2.47 -18.55
C SER A 62 -9.03 1.06 -18.07
N SER A 63 -10.10 0.46 -18.60
CA SER A 63 -10.51 -0.91 -18.28
C SER A 63 -9.47 -1.95 -18.71
N ILE A 64 -8.97 -1.85 -19.95
CA ILE A 64 -7.92 -2.73 -20.49
C ILE A 64 -6.63 -2.59 -19.67
N VAL A 65 -6.22 -1.37 -19.34
CA VAL A 65 -5.04 -1.16 -18.50
C VAL A 65 -5.24 -1.76 -17.10
N LYS A 66 -6.43 -1.62 -16.53
CA LYS A 66 -6.75 -2.18 -15.20
C LYS A 66 -6.78 -3.71 -15.21
N SER A 67 -7.29 -4.36 -16.25
CA SER A 67 -7.34 -5.83 -16.34
C SER A 67 -5.93 -6.44 -16.35
N HIS A 68 -4.99 -5.77 -17.03
CA HIS A 68 -3.58 -6.19 -17.14
C HIS A 68 -2.65 -5.59 -16.08
N SER A 69 -3.19 -4.83 -15.12
CA SER A 69 -2.44 -4.29 -13.99
C SER A 69 -2.66 -5.14 -12.73
N PRO A 70 -1.61 -5.76 -12.16
CA PRO A 70 -1.74 -6.54 -10.95
C PRO A 70 -2.11 -5.66 -9.76
N TRP A 71 -2.78 -6.23 -8.76
CA TRP A 71 -3.07 -5.51 -7.51
C TRP A 71 -1.81 -5.44 -6.64
N LYS A 72 -1.54 -4.27 -6.06
CA LYS A 72 -0.54 -4.05 -5.02
C LYS A 72 -1.23 -3.72 -3.71
N ARG A 73 -0.77 -4.37 -2.65
CA ARG A 73 -1.07 -3.96 -1.28
C ARG A 73 -0.19 -2.77 -0.96
N VAL A 74 -0.78 -1.61 -0.80
CA VAL A 74 -0.07 -0.44 -0.25
C VAL A 74 -0.26 -0.53 1.25
N GLY A 75 0.81 -0.83 1.99
CA GLY A 75 0.78 -0.78 3.45
C GLY A 75 0.81 0.66 3.92
N LYS A 76 -0.09 1.06 4.83
CA LYS A 76 0.14 2.24 5.66
C LYS A 76 1.33 1.93 6.58
N PRO A 77 2.17 2.92 6.90
CA PRO A 77 3.18 2.74 7.93
C PRO A 77 2.48 2.28 9.22
N ILE A 78 2.95 1.17 9.80
CA ILE A 78 2.41 0.59 11.05
C ILE A 78 2.55 1.59 12.21
N PHE A 79 3.54 2.46 12.11
CA PHE A 79 3.85 3.47 13.10
C PHE A 79 3.26 4.82 12.70
N PRO A 80 2.76 5.62 13.67
CA PRO A 80 2.34 7.00 13.43
C PRO A 80 3.43 7.83 12.75
N LYS A 81 3.04 8.90 12.06
CA LYS A 81 3.99 9.78 11.36
C LYS A 81 4.99 10.46 12.29
N TRP A 82 4.58 10.80 13.51
CA TRP A 82 5.44 11.38 14.54
C TRP A 82 6.42 10.37 15.15
N PHE A 83 6.25 9.07 14.87
CA PHE A 83 7.09 8.02 15.40
C PHE A 83 8.40 7.98 14.62
N THR A 84 9.47 8.49 15.26
CA THR A 84 10.78 8.66 14.63
C THR A 84 11.42 7.31 14.28
N ARG A 85 12.47 7.34 13.47
CA ARG A 85 13.19 6.11 13.09
C ARG A 85 13.82 5.44 14.31
N GLU A 86 14.43 6.22 15.19
CA GLU A 86 15.09 5.77 16.41
C GLU A 86 14.10 5.04 17.33
N LEU A 87 12.87 5.57 17.46
CA LEU A 87 11.82 4.90 18.23
C LEU A 87 11.39 3.57 17.61
N LYS A 88 11.36 3.46 16.27
CA LYS A 88 11.06 2.18 15.58
C LYS A 88 12.15 1.17 15.87
N ASP A 89 13.41 1.60 15.77
CA ASP A 89 14.57 0.75 16.00
C ASP A 89 14.59 0.25 17.44
N LEU A 90 14.28 1.11 18.43
CA LEU A 90 14.13 0.71 19.83
C LEU A 90 12.97 -0.29 20.05
N VAL A 91 11.82 -0.10 19.40
CA VAL A 91 10.69 -1.04 19.51
C VAL A 91 11.06 -2.40 18.90
N VAL A 92 11.76 -2.41 17.76
CA VAL A 92 12.24 -3.64 17.12
C VAL A 92 13.27 -4.33 18.00
N LEU A 93 14.27 -3.60 18.50
CA LEU A 93 15.29 -4.10 19.41
C LEU A 93 14.65 -4.75 20.65
N LYS A 94 13.77 -4.02 21.34
CA LYS A 94 13.05 -4.54 22.51
C LYS A 94 12.27 -5.82 22.21
N LYS A 95 11.61 -5.91 21.05
CA LYS A 95 10.88 -7.12 20.63
C LYS A 95 11.84 -8.28 20.37
N THR A 96 12.96 -8.02 19.72
CA THR A 96 14.00 -9.03 19.44
C THR A 96 14.62 -9.56 20.73
N LEU A 97 15.04 -8.69 21.65
CA LEU A 97 15.58 -9.08 22.95
C LEU A 97 14.56 -9.83 23.79
N HIS A 98 13.29 -9.39 23.81
CA HIS A 98 12.23 -10.11 24.52
C HIS A 98 11.97 -11.50 23.93
N LYS A 99 12.07 -11.65 22.60
CA LYS A 99 11.96 -12.96 21.95
C LYS A 99 13.11 -13.88 22.39
N LYS A 100 14.33 -13.36 22.50
CA LYS A 100 15.51 -14.09 23.00
C LYS A 100 15.33 -14.50 24.46
N TYR A 101 14.95 -13.55 25.32
CA TYR A 101 14.60 -13.81 26.72
C TYR A 101 13.52 -14.90 26.85
N LYS A 102 12.49 -14.89 26.02
CA LYS A 102 11.43 -15.93 26.07
C LYS A 102 11.96 -17.34 25.76
N THR A 103 13.10 -17.46 25.08
CA THR A 103 13.73 -18.75 24.78
C THR A 103 14.75 -19.18 25.84
N THR A 104 15.51 -18.24 26.41
CA THR A 104 16.60 -18.50 27.36
C THR A 104 16.15 -18.41 28.82
N LEU A 105 15.10 -17.63 29.07
CA LEU A 105 14.66 -17.14 30.38
C LEU A 105 15.72 -16.33 31.14
N ASP A 106 16.75 -15.83 30.45
CA ASP A 106 17.85 -15.07 31.06
C ASP A 106 17.67 -13.55 30.91
N LEU A 107 17.62 -12.83 32.04
CA LEU A 107 17.46 -11.38 32.07
C LEU A 107 18.65 -10.63 31.44
N GLY A 108 19.84 -11.25 31.41
CA GLY A 108 21.03 -10.71 30.74
C GLY A 108 20.81 -10.41 29.26
N ASP A 109 19.84 -11.06 28.62
CA ASP A 109 19.49 -10.83 27.21
C ASP A 109 18.99 -9.40 26.91
N TYR A 110 18.66 -8.60 27.93
CA TYR A 110 18.27 -7.20 27.75
C TYR A 110 19.42 -6.20 27.77
N GLN A 111 20.64 -6.63 28.10
CA GLN A 111 21.78 -5.73 28.34
C GLN A 111 22.68 -5.53 27.10
N ALA A 112 22.22 -5.94 25.91
CA ALA A 112 22.96 -5.84 24.65
C ALA A 112 22.98 -4.42 24.06
#